data_AF-A0A812EDG9-F1
#
_entry.id   AF-A0A812EDG9-F1
#
_cell.length_a   1.000
_cell.length_b   1.000
_cell.length_c   1.000
_cell.angle_alpha   90.00
_cell.angle_beta   90.00
_cell.angle_gamma   90.00
#
_symmetry.space_group_name_H-M   'P 1'
#
loop_
_entity.id
_entity.type
_entity.pdbx_description
1 polymer ?
#
loop_
_entity_poly.entity_id
_entity_poly.type
_entity_poly.pdbx_seq_one_letter_code
_entity_poly.pdbx_strand_id
1 'polypeptide(L)'
;MEESNCPVGYKKTAVLKHTCSYSAQDGSILGCTAICKKLKLIPECCYGYYGPDCNECPGGADYPCSDHGSCSSGMNGTGHCFCQTNFDGVDCSMCVAGYTGPNCSSKADKCGSCGPNAECHETMQGEFVCTCRPGFLNVSDRGCLSSCHAANGGCHQNARCSLNFSGSEIPSVLCTCRDGYYGDGKKSCLPIVNLCNTNNGNCSPRAICTFTPPTVTDKSAGKVTCECHESYLGNGTTCNRDIYNTLQFMPNMYRFYELISAGSKSDKYHDILVELLEDLQSNITIFVPISGLANLQNISNLDLENHILLSKILVSAVPGKKSYKTFADQQIEVETDSSGKQYVIQESINKIRIIESNILNFNGYINLIESPLWYDYEIPKTATSIQSRRVVAIIVPIILLLLLVMLAVLYRKYAADMTCREIWQRYKMTSDTKISFAHLKSNESQEMLAPDVQNPIFGPQELLLDEQQQPC
;
A
#
# COMPACT_ATOMS: atom_id res chain seq x y z
N MET A 1 52.60 -35.22 -37.75
CA MET A 1 52.38 -36.22 -36.68
C MET A 1 51.51 -35.55 -35.65
N GLU A 2 50.23 -35.90 -35.60
CA GLU A 2 49.34 -35.42 -34.52
C GLU A 2 49.69 -36.15 -33.22
N GLU A 3 49.49 -35.47 -32.09
CA GLU A 3 49.68 -36.09 -30.79
C GLU A 3 48.45 -36.92 -30.39
N SER A 4 48.65 -38.20 -30.12
CA SER A 4 47.63 -39.04 -29.48
C SER A 4 47.29 -38.47 -28.09
N ASN A 5 46.04 -38.03 -27.92
CA ASN A 5 45.50 -37.47 -26.68
C ASN A 5 44.62 -38.49 -25.97
N CYS A 6 44.53 -38.36 -24.64
CA CYS A 6 43.72 -39.27 -23.82
C CYS A 6 42.23 -38.88 -23.81
N PRO A 7 41.32 -39.86 -23.58
CA PRO A 7 39.91 -39.58 -23.35
C PRO A 7 39.68 -38.63 -22.17
N VAL A 8 38.55 -37.91 -22.20
CA VAL A 8 38.19 -36.92 -21.17
C VAL A 8 38.20 -37.56 -19.76
N GLY A 9 38.91 -36.94 -18.83
CA GLY A 9 39.09 -37.44 -17.47
C GLY A 9 40.20 -38.48 -17.28
N TYR A 10 40.95 -38.85 -18.32
CA TYR A 10 42.17 -39.66 -18.21
C TYR A 10 43.41 -38.79 -18.49
N LYS A 11 44.46 -38.96 -17.68
CA LYS A 11 45.74 -38.24 -17.81
C LYS A 11 46.76 -39.07 -18.60
N LYS A 12 47.39 -38.45 -19.59
CA LYS A 12 48.49 -39.01 -20.40
C LYS A 12 49.71 -39.22 -19.52
N THR A 13 50.25 -40.44 -19.49
CA THR A 13 51.38 -40.83 -18.63
C THR A 13 52.59 -41.35 -19.42
N ALA A 14 52.40 -41.89 -20.63
CA ALA A 14 53.48 -42.20 -21.55
C ALA A 14 53.00 -42.17 -23.01
N VAL A 15 53.93 -42.16 -23.96
CA VAL A 15 53.66 -42.34 -25.39
C VAL A 15 54.57 -43.45 -25.92
N LEU A 16 53.98 -44.52 -26.46
CA LEU A 16 54.71 -45.54 -27.19
C LEU A 16 54.78 -45.13 -28.66
N LYS A 17 56.00 -44.91 -29.17
CA LYS A 17 56.24 -44.61 -30.58
C LYS A 17 56.50 -45.90 -31.36
N HIS A 18 56.07 -45.94 -32.63
CA HIS A 18 56.33 -47.02 -33.59
C HIS A 18 55.66 -48.38 -33.28
N THR A 19 54.79 -48.47 -32.27
CA THR A 19 54.04 -49.70 -31.93
C THR A 19 52.65 -49.78 -32.58
N CYS A 20 52.25 -48.78 -33.37
CA CYS A 20 50.95 -48.73 -34.06
C CYS A 20 51.14 -48.44 -35.54
N SER A 21 50.25 -48.97 -36.38
CA SER A 21 50.29 -48.84 -37.84
C SER A 21 48.89 -48.51 -38.37
N TYR A 22 48.79 -47.47 -39.20
CA TYR A 22 47.55 -47.04 -39.84
C TYR A 22 47.63 -47.27 -41.36
N SER A 23 46.63 -47.93 -41.95
CA SER A 23 46.58 -48.14 -43.40
C SER A 23 46.07 -46.88 -44.11
N ALA A 24 46.94 -46.22 -44.88
CA ALA A 24 46.57 -45.22 -45.87
C ALA A 24 46.55 -45.84 -47.27
N GLN A 25 46.01 -45.11 -48.26
CA GLN A 25 45.90 -45.59 -49.65
C GLN A 25 47.27 -45.88 -50.29
N ASP A 26 48.32 -45.16 -49.88
CA ASP A 26 49.69 -45.34 -50.35
C ASP A 26 50.58 -46.21 -49.43
N GLY A 27 50.01 -46.81 -48.37
CA GLY A 27 50.74 -47.76 -47.50
C GLY A 27 50.50 -47.62 -45.99
N SER A 28 51.22 -48.43 -45.21
CA SER A 28 51.13 -48.49 -43.75
C SER A 28 51.98 -47.40 -43.07
N ILE A 29 51.33 -46.47 -42.37
CA ILE A 29 51.99 -45.36 -41.66
C ILE A 29 52.20 -45.74 -40.19
N LEU A 30 53.46 -45.74 -39.74
CA LEU A 30 53.81 -45.92 -38.32
C LEU A 30 53.38 -44.71 -37.48
N GLY A 31 52.63 -44.97 -36.42
CA GLY A 31 52.11 -43.98 -35.48
C GLY A 31 52.41 -44.30 -34.02
N CYS A 32 51.86 -43.48 -33.12
CA CYS A 32 52.19 -43.51 -31.68
C CYS A 32 50.90 -43.57 -30.84
N THR A 33 50.89 -44.39 -29.80
CA THR A 33 49.74 -44.50 -28.87
C THR A 33 50.07 -43.91 -27.51
N ALA A 34 49.07 -43.36 -26.82
CA ALA A 34 49.19 -42.76 -25.50
C ALA A 34 48.70 -43.72 -24.41
N ILE A 35 49.51 -43.90 -23.36
CA ILE A 35 49.09 -44.62 -22.15
C ILE A 35 48.39 -43.63 -21.22
N CYS A 36 47.15 -43.92 -20.87
CA CYS A 36 46.22 -43.04 -20.19
C CYS A 36 45.77 -43.65 -18.86
N LYS A 37 45.87 -42.92 -17.74
CA LYS A 37 45.42 -43.38 -16.42
C LYS A 37 44.36 -42.43 -15.85
N LYS A 38 43.41 -42.96 -15.10
CA LYS A 38 42.40 -42.18 -14.35
C LYS A 38 42.37 -42.68 -12.92
N LEU A 39 42.42 -41.77 -11.96
CA LEU A 39 42.22 -42.11 -10.55
C LEU A 39 40.76 -42.55 -10.35
N LYS A 40 40.58 -43.75 -9.80
CA LYS A 40 39.30 -44.24 -9.30
C LYS A 40 39.28 -43.96 -7.80
N LEU A 41 38.71 -42.81 -7.39
CA LEU A 41 38.35 -42.65 -5.99
C LEU A 41 37.33 -43.75 -5.65
N ILE A 42 37.62 -44.50 -4.59
CA ILE A 42 36.62 -45.25 -3.86
C ILE A 42 36.10 -44.26 -2.81
N PRO A 43 34.85 -43.78 -2.89
CA PRO A 43 34.29 -42.99 -1.81
C PRO A 43 34.15 -43.87 -0.57
N GLU A 44 34.41 -43.30 0.60
CA GLU A 44 34.14 -43.91 1.91
C GLU A 44 33.73 -42.77 2.84
N CYS A 45 32.80 -43.04 3.77
CA CYS A 45 32.33 -42.01 4.69
C CYS A 45 33.26 -41.93 5.89
N CYS A 46 33.66 -40.71 6.27
CA CYS A 46 34.37 -40.45 7.50
C CYS A 46 33.55 -40.90 8.72
N TYR A 47 34.21 -41.05 9.88
CA TYR A 47 33.53 -41.31 11.15
C TYR A 47 32.41 -40.29 11.40
N GLY A 48 31.28 -40.76 11.93
CA GLY A 48 30.09 -39.93 12.13
C GLY A 48 29.20 -39.71 10.90
N TYR A 49 29.50 -40.31 9.74
CA TYR A 49 28.68 -40.21 8.52
C TYR A 49 28.23 -41.59 7.98
N TYR A 50 27.11 -41.62 7.25
CA TYR A 50 26.47 -42.86 6.76
C TYR A 50 25.81 -42.75 5.37
N GLY A 51 25.62 -43.91 4.73
CA GLY A 51 24.91 -44.02 3.45
C GLY A 51 25.74 -43.61 2.22
N PRO A 52 25.17 -43.68 1.01
CA PRO A 52 25.90 -43.41 -0.23
C PRO A 52 26.31 -41.94 -0.40
N ASP A 53 25.54 -41.02 0.17
CA ASP A 53 25.80 -39.57 0.15
C ASP A 53 26.59 -39.07 1.38
N CYS A 54 26.97 -39.98 2.29
CA CYS A 54 27.62 -39.68 3.58
C CYS A 54 26.89 -38.59 4.39
N ASN A 55 25.64 -38.88 4.76
CA ASN A 55 24.82 -38.03 5.63
C ASN A 55 25.32 -38.09 7.08
N GLU A 56 25.17 -37.01 7.83
CA GLU A 56 25.61 -36.91 9.23
C GLU A 56 24.76 -37.78 10.16
N CYS A 57 25.40 -38.55 11.05
CA CYS A 57 24.71 -39.32 12.08
C CYS A 57 23.91 -38.40 13.03
N PRO A 58 22.72 -38.85 13.51
CA PRO A 58 21.99 -38.12 14.54
C PRO A 58 22.87 -37.82 15.76
N GLY A 59 22.79 -36.61 16.32
CA GLY A 59 23.70 -36.11 17.36
C GLY A 59 24.94 -35.36 16.83
N GLY A 60 25.27 -35.51 15.55
CA GLY A 60 26.41 -34.84 14.90
C GLY A 60 27.61 -35.77 14.65
N ALA A 61 28.48 -35.41 13.72
CA ALA A 61 29.62 -36.25 13.33
C ALA A 61 30.72 -36.35 14.40
N ASP A 62 30.97 -35.25 15.14
CA ASP A 62 31.94 -35.21 16.25
C ASP A 62 31.49 -36.08 17.44
N TYR A 63 30.17 -36.17 17.68
CA TYR A 63 29.55 -36.91 18.79
C TYR A 63 28.35 -37.76 18.32
N PRO A 64 28.57 -38.82 17.52
CA PRO A 64 27.48 -39.60 16.95
C PRO A 64 26.61 -40.22 18.04
N CYS A 65 25.29 -40.11 17.89
CA CYS A 65 24.31 -40.50 18.90
C CYS A 65 24.53 -39.81 20.25
N SER A 66 24.93 -38.53 20.21
CA SER A 66 25.18 -37.65 21.36
C SER A 66 26.18 -38.21 22.38
N ASP A 67 27.13 -39.06 21.94
CA ASP A 67 28.04 -39.85 22.81
C ASP A 67 27.32 -40.82 23.78
N HIS A 68 26.03 -41.06 23.54
CA HIS A 68 25.13 -41.88 24.35
C HIS A 68 24.58 -43.10 23.58
N GLY A 69 25.22 -43.45 22.46
CA GLY A 69 24.88 -44.60 21.63
C GLY A 69 26.00 -44.95 20.65
N SER A 70 25.66 -45.73 19.63
CA SER A 70 26.54 -46.02 18.49
C SER A 70 25.77 -45.92 17.18
N CYS A 71 26.29 -45.16 16.21
CA CYS A 71 25.63 -44.95 14.91
C CYS A 71 25.93 -46.09 13.94
N SER A 72 24.94 -46.49 13.14
CA SER A 72 25.13 -47.30 11.93
C SER A 72 25.77 -46.44 10.82
N SER A 73 27.09 -46.30 10.88
CA SER A 73 27.92 -45.44 9.99
C SER A 73 28.53 -46.19 8.79
N GLY A 74 29.21 -45.46 7.91
CA GLY A 74 29.81 -45.97 6.67
C GLY A 74 28.82 -46.05 5.50
N MET A 75 29.31 -46.38 4.30
CA MET A 75 28.49 -46.34 3.06
C MET A 75 27.22 -47.19 3.09
N ASN A 76 27.26 -48.34 3.78
CA ASN A 76 26.13 -49.26 3.95
C ASN A 76 25.40 -49.05 5.29
N GLY A 77 25.81 -48.05 6.08
CA GLY A 77 25.17 -47.68 7.33
C GLY A 77 23.82 -47.00 7.11
N THR A 78 22.90 -47.16 8.05
CA THR A 78 21.53 -46.61 7.98
C THR A 78 21.34 -45.32 8.77
N GLY A 79 22.37 -44.85 9.49
CA GLY A 79 22.28 -43.71 10.40
C GLY A 79 21.52 -43.99 11.70
N HIS A 80 21.01 -45.21 11.89
CA HIS A 80 20.28 -45.57 13.09
C HIS A 80 21.22 -45.62 14.32
N CYS A 81 20.81 -44.97 15.40
CA CYS A 81 21.51 -44.96 16.67
C CYS A 81 21.06 -46.09 17.60
N PHE A 82 22.02 -46.90 18.04
CA PHE A 82 21.83 -47.90 19.09
C PHE A 82 22.17 -47.27 20.44
N CYS A 83 21.16 -46.86 21.19
CA CYS A 83 21.35 -46.12 22.45
C CYS A 83 21.85 -46.99 23.62
N GLN A 84 22.63 -46.36 24.50
CA GLN A 84 23.09 -46.94 25.76
C GLN A 84 21.93 -47.03 26.77
N THR A 85 22.11 -47.83 27.83
CA THR A 85 21.06 -48.07 28.84
C THR A 85 20.59 -46.77 29.50
N ASN A 86 19.27 -46.61 29.61
CA ASN A 86 18.55 -45.41 30.08
C ASN A 86 18.52 -44.21 29.12
N PHE A 87 19.11 -44.29 27.92
CA PHE A 87 18.97 -43.28 26.86
C PHE A 87 17.98 -43.71 25.77
N ASP A 88 17.34 -42.74 25.12
CA ASP A 88 16.26 -42.90 24.15
C ASP A 88 16.27 -41.73 23.14
N GLY A 89 15.47 -41.84 22.08
CA GLY A 89 15.41 -40.87 20.99
C GLY A 89 16.27 -41.24 19.78
N VAL A 90 16.06 -40.53 18.66
CA VAL A 90 16.73 -40.84 17.38
C VAL A 90 18.24 -40.59 17.38
N ASP A 91 18.71 -39.79 18.33
CA ASP A 91 20.10 -39.37 18.57
C ASP A 91 20.58 -39.70 19.99
N CYS A 92 19.82 -40.50 20.74
CA CYS A 92 20.06 -40.85 22.15
C CYS A 92 20.17 -39.66 23.13
N SER A 93 19.67 -38.47 22.75
CA SER A 93 19.74 -37.26 23.57
C SER A 93 18.71 -37.20 24.72
N MET A 94 17.75 -38.12 24.76
CA MET A 94 16.68 -38.16 25.77
C MET A 94 16.89 -39.30 26.77
N CYS A 95 16.29 -39.19 27.95
CA CYS A 95 16.24 -40.29 28.91
C CYS A 95 15.01 -41.19 28.69
N VAL A 96 15.19 -42.50 28.88
CA VAL A 96 14.08 -43.46 28.99
C VAL A 96 13.14 -43.04 30.13
N ALA A 97 11.84 -43.20 29.92
CA ALA A 97 10.80 -42.78 30.85
C ALA A 97 11.05 -43.27 32.30
N GLY A 98 11.18 -42.33 33.23
CA GLY A 98 11.50 -42.59 34.64
C GLY A 98 12.94 -42.31 35.07
N TYR A 99 13.80 -41.84 34.15
CA TYR A 99 15.17 -41.41 34.42
C TYR A 99 15.38 -39.92 34.07
N THR A 100 16.38 -39.30 34.69
CA THR A 100 16.70 -37.87 34.53
C THR A 100 18.17 -37.55 34.87
N GLY A 101 18.56 -36.29 34.67
CA GLY A 101 19.94 -35.80 34.79
C GLY A 101 20.77 -36.05 33.53
N PRO A 102 21.95 -35.40 33.40
CA PRO A 102 22.72 -35.34 32.15
C PRO A 102 23.30 -36.69 31.69
N ASN A 103 23.31 -37.71 32.55
CA ASN A 103 23.74 -39.08 32.21
C ASN A 103 22.60 -40.10 32.42
N CYS A 104 21.33 -39.65 32.43
CA CYS A 104 20.13 -40.47 32.67
C CYS A 104 20.24 -41.47 33.84
N SER A 105 20.99 -41.10 34.87
CA SER A 105 21.43 -41.98 35.97
C SER A 105 20.59 -41.79 37.24
N SER A 106 19.96 -40.63 37.40
CA SER A 106 19.02 -40.39 38.49
C SER A 106 17.66 -40.98 38.11
N LYS A 107 17.09 -41.83 38.95
CA LYS A 107 15.67 -42.16 38.84
C LYS A 107 14.87 -40.87 39.08
N ALA A 108 13.91 -40.57 38.21
CA ALA A 108 13.18 -39.31 38.27
C ALA A 108 12.32 -39.23 39.55
N ASP A 109 12.64 -38.27 40.41
CA ASP A 109 11.68 -37.75 41.38
C ASP A 109 10.44 -37.23 40.63
N LYS A 110 9.26 -37.34 41.24
CA LYS A 110 7.97 -37.20 40.53
C LYS A 110 7.73 -35.84 39.85
N CYS A 111 8.47 -34.78 40.22
CA CYS A 111 8.46 -33.49 39.51
C CYS A 111 9.28 -33.45 38.21
N GLY A 112 10.12 -34.46 37.92
CA GLY A 112 11.03 -34.46 36.77
C GLY A 112 10.36 -34.53 35.40
N SER A 113 9.04 -34.73 35.35
CA SER A 113 8.26 -34.87 34.09
C SER A 113 7.58 -33.58 33.63
N CYS A 114 7.74 -32.45 34.34
CA CYS A 114 7.15 -31.19 33.91
C CYS A 114 7.94 -30.57 32.73
N GLY A 115 7.27 -30.30 31.61
CA GLY A 115 7.87 -29.69 30.43
C GLY A 115 8.35 -28.24 30.62
N PRO A 116 9.08 -27.68 29.65
CA PRO A 116 9.58 -26.30 29.73
C PRO A 116 8.44 -25.28 29.88
N ASN A 117 8.72 -24.21 30.63
CA ASN A 117 7.75 -23.18 31.04
C ASN A 117 6.62 -23.69 31.96
N ALA A 118 6.77 -24.86 32.59
CA ALA A 118 5.93 -25.31 33.69
C ALA A 118 6.64 -25.18 35.05
N GLU A 119 5.84 -25.18 36.11
CA GLU A 119 6.28 -25.25 37.52
C GLU A 119 5.52 -26.39 38.20
N CYS A 120 6.28 -27.29 38.84
CA CYS A 120 5.75 -28.42 39.59
C CYS A 120 5.30 -27.97 40.98
N HIS A 121 4.11 -28.40 41.41
CA HIS A 121 3.68 -28.30 42.81
C HIS A 121 3.10 -29.63 43.29
N GLU A 122 3.31 -29.91 44.57
CA GLU A 122 2.70 -31.06 45.26
C GLU A 122 1.36 -30.65 45.87
N THR A 123 0.32 -31.47 45.69
CA THR A 123 -1.00 -31.22 46.26
C THR A 123 -1.06 -31.67 47.72
N MET A 124 -2.10 -31.24 48.45
CA MET A 124 -2.40 -31.71 49.81
C MET A 124 -2.66 -33.23 49.90
N GLN A 125 -2.70 -33.95 48.78
CA GLN A 125 -2.84 -35.41 48.70
C GLN A 125 -1.54 -36.14 48.29
N GLY A 126 -0.41 -35.43 48.06
CA GLY A 126 0.84 -36.03 47.58
C GLY A 126 0.83 -36.36 46.08
N GLU A 127 -0.05 -35.72 45.31
CA GLU A 127 -0.05 -35.77 43.85
C GLU A 127 0.80 -34.62 43.29
N PHE A 128 1.43 -34.81 42.13
CA PHE A 128 2.33 -33.84 41.53
C PHE A 128 1.69 -33.26 40.26
N VAL A 129 1.56 -31.93 40.23
CA VAL A 129 0.84 -31.22 39.16
C VAL A 129 1.76 -30.17 38.53
N CYS A 130 1.83 -30.17 37.19
CA CYS A 130 2.57 -29.19 36.41
C CYS A 130 1.64 -28.04 36.00
N THR A 131 1.85 -26.84 36.55
CA THR A 131 1.16 -25.60 36.15
C THR A 131 2.02 -24.80 35.18
N CYS A 132 1.43 -24.25 34.12
CA CYS A 132 2.17 -23.38 33.21
C CYS A 132 2.47 -22.03 33.85
N ARG A 133 3.67 -21.50 33.57
CA ARG A 133 4.06 -20.15 33.94
C ARG A 133 3.11 -19.11 33.33
N PRO A 134 2.94 -17.95 33.99
CA PRO A 134 2.16 -16.84 33.45
C PRO A 134 2.50 -16.52 31.98
N GLY A 135 1.46 -16.39 31.14
CA GLY A 135 1.59 -16.15 29.69
C GLY A 135 1.76 -17.42 28.84
N PHE A 136 1.92 -18.59 29.44
CA PHE A 136 1.95 -19.89 28.77
C PHE A 136 0.66 -20.69 29.05
N LEU A 137 0.26 -21.52 28.09
CA LEU A 137 -0.96 -22.33 28.13
C LEU A 137 -0.58 -23.81 28.04
N ASN A 138 -1.28 -24.65 28.82
CA ASN A 138 -1.11 -26.10 28.74
C ASN A 138 -1.76 -26.61 27.46
N VAL A 139 -0.98 -27.27 26.60
CA VAL A 139 -1.44 -27.95 25.40
C VAL A 139 -1.12 -29.43 25.55
N SER A 140 -2.17 -30.26 25.53
CA SER A 140 -2.21 -31.65 26.02
C SER A 140 -0.98 -32.50 25.70
N ASP A 141 -0.47 -32.40 24.47
CA ASP A 141 0.55 -33.29 23.93
C ASP A 141 1.92 -32.59 23.76
N ARG A 142 2.07 -31.34 24.25
CA ARG A 142 3.26 -30.49 24.04
C ARG A 142 3.69 -29.65 25.25
N GLY A 143 2.97 -29.74 26.37
CA GLY A 143 3.27 -28.98 27.58
C GLY A 143 2.95 -27.49 27.47
N CYS A 144 3.74 -26.65 28.13
CA CYS A 144 3.44 -25.22 28.31
C CYS A 144 3.96 -24.36 27.16
N LEU A 145 3.11 -24.14 26.16
CA LEU A 145 3.38 -23.31 24.99
C LEU A 145 3.00 -21.84 25.23
N SER A 146 3.74 -20.91 24.63
CA SER A 146 3.42 -19.48 24.71
C SER A 146 1.99 -19.21 24.22
N SER A 147 1.29 -18.27 24.84
CA SER A 147 0.00 -17.74 24.35
C SER A 147 0.04 -17.35 22.86
N CYS A 148 1.20 -16.95 22.33
CA CYS A 148 1.36 -16.64 20.91
C CYS A 148 1.27 -17.86 19.97
N HIS A 149 1.51 -19.07 20.45
CA HIS A 149 1.37 -20.30 19.66
C HIS A 149 -0.11 -20.68 19.47
N ALA A 150 -0.95 -20.41 20.48
CA ALA A 150 -2.38 -20.59 20.40
C ALA A 150 -3.04 -19.40 19.68
N ALA A 151 -3.56 -19.62 18.46
CA ALA A 151 -4.31 -18.63 17.69
C ALA A 151 -3.63 -17.24 17.57
N ASN A 152 -2.30 -17.20 17.39
CA ASN A 152 -1.49 -15.98 17.34
C ASN A 152 -1.70 -15.05 18.56
N GLY A 153 -2.02 -15.60 19.74
CA GLY A 153 -2.33 -14.84 20.97
C GLY A 153 -3.57 -13.95 20.87
N GLY A 154 -4.44 -14.17 19.88
CA GLY A 154 -5.54 -13.25 19.56
C GLY A 154 -5.09 -11.97 18.84
N CYS A 155 -3.87 -11.93 18.30
CA CYS A 155 -3.42 -10.87 17.41
C CYS A 155 -3.99 -11.05 15.99
N HIS A 156 -4.20 -9.94 15.28
CA HIS A 156 -4.69 -9.91 13.90
C HIS A 156 -3.79 -10.73 12.96
N GLN A 157 -4.34 -11.26 11.85
CA GLN A 157 -3.58 -12.12 10.93
C GLN A 157 -2.32 -11.45 10.34
N ASN A 158 -2.40 -10.14 10.09
CA ASN A 158 -1.27 -9.31 9.62
C ASN A 158 -0.44 -8.70 10.76
N ALA A 159 -0.52 -9.25 11.97
CA ALA A 159 0.30 -8.88 13.12
C ALA A 159 1.31 -9.99 13.47
N ARG A 160 2.31 -9.62 14.29
CA ARG A 160 3.22 -10.50 15.00
C ARG A 160 2.81 -10.50 16.47
N CYS A 161 2.62 -11.67 17.06
CA CYS A 161 2.46 -11.82 18.50
C CYS A 161 3.84 -11.88 19.19
N SER A 162 3.94 -11.24 20.35
CA SER A 162 5.08 -11.35 21.26
C SER A 162 4.61 -11.32 22.71
N LEU A 163 5.41 -11.86 23.63
CA LEU A 163 5.20 -11.70 25.07
C LEU A 163 5.98 -10.49 25.57
N ASN A 164 5.27 -9.55 26.20
CA ASN A 164 5.84 -8.38 26.84
C ASN A 164 5.93 -8.60 28.36
N PHE A 165 7.16 -8.69 28.86
CA PHE A 165 7.51 -8.93 30.28
C PHE A 165 7.68 -7.62 31.09
N SER A 166 7.45 -6.45 30.48
CA SER A 166 7.65 -5.16 31.14
C SER A 166 6.55 -4.82 32.14
N GLY A 167 6.89 -4.80 33.44
CA GLY A 167 6.07 -4.17 34.48
C GLY A 167 4.97 -5.03 35.09
N SER A 168 5.02 -6.36 34.95
CA SER A 168 4.11 -7.29 35.65
C SER A 168 4.73 -8.69 35.73
N GLU A 169 4.43 -9.44 36.80
CA GLU A 169 4.83 -10.85 36.95
C GLU A 169 4.16 -11.76 35.90
N ILE A 170 3.02 -11.31 35.36
CA ILE A 170 2.31 -11.94 34.25
C ILE A 170 2.67 -11.23 32.95
N PRO A 171 3.43 -11.86 32.02
CA PRO A 171 3.75 -11.25 30.74
C PRO A 171 2.50 -11.18 29.85
N SER A 172 2.34 -10.04 29.19
CA SER A 172 1.15 -9.72 28.40
C SER A 172 1.36 -10.00 26.90
N VAL A 173 0.30 -10.39 26.20
CA VAL A 173 0.34 -10.52 24.73
C VAL A 173 0.35 -9.14 24.08
N LEU A 174 1.50 -8.80 23.51
CA LEU A 174 1.73 -7.65 22.65
C LEU A 174 1.54 -8.07 21.18
N CYS A 175 0.76 -7.28 20.45
CA CYS A 175 0.51 -7.47 19.04
C CYS A 175 1.01 -6.25 18.28
N THR A 176 1.94 -6.45 17.34
CA THR A 176 2.48 -5.37 16.49
C THR A 176 2.17 -5.70 15.04
N CYS A 177 1.74 -4.73 14.24
CA CYS A 177 1.50 -4.98 12.82
C CYS A 177 2.80 -5.38 12.09
N ARG A 178 2.68 -6.23 11.08
CA ARG A 178 3.81 -6.64 10.22
C ARG A 178 4.25 -5.47 9.33
N ASP A 179 5.47 -5.55 8.82
CA ASP A 179 6.01 -4.57 7.88
C ASP A 179 5.05 -4.38 6.68
N GLY A 180 4.81 -3.12 6.31
CA GLY A 180 3.78 -2.76 5.33
C GLY A 180 2.35 -2.67 5.86
N TYR A 181 2.12 -2.84 7.17
CA TYR A 181 0.80 -2.67 7.81
C TYR A 181 0.84 -1.75 9.05
N TYR A 182 -0.27 -1.06 9.33
CA TYR A 182 -0.46 -0.17 10.48
C TYR A 182 -1.78 -0.47 11.20
N GLY A 183 -1.93 -0.11 12.48
CA GLY A 183 -3.18 -0.33 13.22
C GLY A 183 -3.01 -0.58 14.72
N ASP A 184 -3.87 -1.43 15.29
CA ASP A 184 -3.90 -1.76 16.72
C ASP A 184 -3.32 -3.14 17.07
N GLY A 185 -2.89 -3.92 16.06
CA GLY A 185 -2.33 -5.26 16.21
C GLY A 185 -3.33 -6.37 16.55
N LYS A 186 -4.51 -6.04 17.10
CA LYS A 186 -5.49 -7.03 17.61
C LYS A 186 -6.71 -7.18 16.71
N LYS A 187 -7.36 -6.08 16.35
CA LYS A 187 -8.53 -6.06 15.46
C LYS A 187 -8.20 -5.52 14.07
N SER A 188 -7.18 -4.69 13.96
CA SER A 188 -6.84 -3.98 12.72
C SER A 188 -5.33 -3.96 12.49
N CYS A 189 -4.91 -4.53 11.36
CA CYS A 189 -3.68 -4.14 10.68
C CYS A 189 -3.99 -3.96 9.20
N LEU A 190 -4.14 -2.70 8.78
CA LEU A 190 -4.48 -2.27 7.42
C LEU A 190 -3.20 -2.04 6.61
N PRO A 191 -3.20 -2.31 5.29
CA PRO A 191 -2.02 -2.10 4.46
C PRO A 191 -1.66 -0.61 4.38
N ILE A 192 -0.36 -0.31 4.46
CA ILE A 192 0.16 1.04 4.25
C ILE A 192 0.11 1.33 2.75
N VAL A 193 -0.76 2.25 2.35
CA VAL A 193 -0.90 2.73 0.97
C VAL A 193 -0.34 4.15 0.90
N ASN A 194 0.60 4.41 -0.01
CA ASN A 194 1.07 5.77 -0.27
C ASN A 194 -0.08 6.58 -0.88
N LEU A 195 -0.65 7.49 -0.08
CA LEU A 195 -1.80 8.31 -0.46
C LEU A 195 -1.50 9.27 -1.63
N CYS A 196 -0.23 9.66 -1.86
CA CYS A 196 0.14 10.48 -3.01
C CYS A 196 -0.12 9.80 -4.36
N ASN A 197 -0.11 8.46 -4.40
CA ASN A 197 -0.39 7.70 -5.62
C ASN A 197 -1.85 7.80 -6.07
N THR A 198 -2.75 8.30 -5.22
CA THR A 198 -4.18 8.47 -5.50
C THR A 198 -4.54 9.95 -5.44
N ASN A 199 -4.94 10.54 -6.57
CA ASN A 199 -5.34 11.96 -6.68
C ASN A 199 -4.30 12.95 -6.10
N ASN A 200 -3.00 12.68 -6.26
CA ASN A 200 -1.90 13.46 -5.66
C ASN A 200 -2.06 13.66 -4.13
N GLY A 201 -2.66 12.70 -3.40
CA GLY A 201 -2.97 12.84 -1.97
C GLY A 201 -4.02 13.90 -1.63
N ASN A 202 -4.76 14.38 -2.62
CA ASN A 202 -5.60 15.59 -2.62
C ASN A 202 -4.81 16.91 -2.49
N CYS A 203 -3.50 16.90 -2.75
CA CYS A 203 -2.73 18.11 -3.00
C CYS A 203 -3.11 18.74 -4.35
N SER A 204 -2.79 20.02 -4.53
CA SER A 204 -2.96 20.72 -5.80
C SER A 204 -2.24 19.99 -6.94
N PRO A 205 -2.70 20.05 -8.21
CA PRO A 205 -1.87 19.68 -9.36
C PRO A 205 -0.63 20.58 -9.53
N ARG A 206 -0.52 21.66 -8.73
CA ARG A 206 0.64 22.56 -8.64
C ARG A 206 1.44 22.37 -7.33
N ALA A 207 1.31 21.21 -6.70
CA ALA A 207 1.96 20.89 -5.44
C ALA A 207 2.66 19.52 -5.45
N ILE A 208 3.81 19.48 -4.79
CA ILE A 208 4.50 18.25 -4.41
C ILE A 208 3.70 17.61 -3.28
N CYS A 209 3.21 16.39 -3.50
CA CYS A 209 2.70 15.54 -2.44
C CYS A 209 3.85 14.75 -1.80
N THR A 210 3.97 14.84 -0.49
CA THR A 210 4.88 14.00 0.30
C THR A 210 4.07 13.12 1.26
N PHE A 211 4.40 11.83 1.32
CA PHE A 211 3.74 10.87 2.20
C PHE A 211 4.71 10.38 3.26
N THR A 212 4.41 10.68 4.52
CA THR A 212 5.07 10.09 5.68
C THR A 212 4.34 8.79 6.03
N PRO A 213 4.97 7.61 5.87
CA PRO A 213 4.34 6.35 6.26
C PRO A 213 4.17 6.29 7.80
N PRO A 214 3.14 5.58 8.29
CA PRO A 214 2.99 5.33 9.71
C PRO A 214 4.03 4.31 10.22
N THR A 215 4.36 4.38 11.50
CA THR A 215 5.13 3.33 12.17
C THR A 215 4.26 2.09 12.43
N VAL A 216 4.87 0.94 12.70
CA VAL A 216 4.16 -0.32 13.06
C VAL A 216 3.36 -0.24 14.37
N THR A 217 3.50 0.86 15.12
CA THR A 217 2.76 1.20 16.34
C THR A 217 1.67 2.25 16.13
N ASP A 218 1.62 2.91 14.98
CA ASP A 218 0.64 3.96 14.68
C ASP A 218 -0.71 3.39 14.24
N LYS A 219 -1.77 4.04 14.72
CA LYS A 219 -3.17 3.70 14.39
C LYS A 219 -3.72 4.48 13.20
N SER A 220 -2.97 5.44 12.67
CA SER A 220 -3.31 6.31 11.53
C SER A 220 -2.65 5.82 10.24
N ALA A 221 -3.24 6.16 9.09
CA ALA A 221 -2.80 5.70 7.77
C ALA A 221 -1.51 6.37 7.21
N GLY A 222 -0.65 6.88 8.09
CA GLY A 222 0.39 7.84 7.74
C GLY A 222 -0.16 9.27 7.60
N LYS A 223 0.66 10.16 7.03
CA LYS A 223 0.34 11.57 6.83
C LYS A 223 0.72 12.02 5.41
N VAL A 224 -0.19 12.72 4.73
CA VAL A 224 0.14 13.53 3.56
C VAL A 224 0.54 14.93 4.00
N THR A 225 1.59 15.49 3.38
CA THR A 225 1.92 16.92 3.45
C THR A 225 2.06 17.44 2.02
N CYS A 226 1.37 18.53 1.72
CA CYS A 226 1.35 19.17 0.41
C CYS A 226 2.18 20.46 0.45
N GLU A 227 3.03 20.67 -0.55
CA GLU A 227 3.85 21.88 -0.68
C GLU A 227 3.74 22.41 -2.12
N CYS A 228 3.43 23.69 -2.31
CA CYS A 228 3.32 24.27 -3.65
C CYS A 228 4.67 24.23 -4.38
N HIS A 229 4.66 24.02 -5.71
CA HIS A 229 5.88 24.14 -6.51
C HIS A 229 6.45 25.57 -6.45
N GLU A 230 7.74 25.70 -6.81
CA GLU A 230 8.36 27.00 -7.03
C GLU A 230 7.50 27.88 -7.94
N SER A 231 7.47 29.19 -7.64
CA SER A 231 6.56 30.16 -8.28
C SER A 231 5.06 29.94 -8.03
N TYR A 232 4.66 29.21 -6.98
CA TYR A 232 3.28 29.17 -6.48
C TYR A 232 3.20 29.41 -4.96
N LEU A 233 2.10 29.99 -4.49
CA LEU A 233 1.81 30.28 -3.08
C LEU A 233 0.49 29.65 -2.64
N GLY A 234 0.42 29.22 -1.38
CA GLY A 234 -0.80 28.68 -0.79
C GLY A 234 -0.53 27.69 0.34
N ASN A 235 -1.43 26.73 0.51
CA ASN A 235 -1.39 25.71 1.57
C ASN A 235 -1.12 24.30 1.02
N GLY A 236 -0.69 24.18 -0.23
CA GLY A 236 -0.40 22.90 -0.90
C GLY A 236 -1.64 22.18 -1.46
N THR A 237 -2.85 22.40 -0.95
CA THR A 237 -4.10 21.93 -1.58
C THR A 237 -4.63 22.95 -2.59
N THR A 238 -4.54 24.23 -2.25
CA THR A 238 -4.68 25.37 -3.16
C THR A 238 -3.30 26.01 -3.38
N CYS A 239 -2.93 26.23 -4.65
CA CYS A 239 -1.65 26.82 -5.05
C CYS A 239 -1.85 27.81 -6.22
N ASN A 240 -1.68 29.09 -5.91
CA ASN A 240 -1.97 30.25 -6.75
C ASN A 240 -0.67 30.91 -7.24
N ARG A 241 -0.73 31.69 -8.32
CA ARG A 241 0.44 32.44 -8.83
C ARG A 241 0.15 33.94 -8.74
N ASP A 242 0.13 34.60 -9.89
CA ASP A 242 -0.49 35.90 -10.14
C ASP A 242 -2.02 35.78 -10.16
N ILE A 243 -2.70 36.91 -10.03
CA ILE A 243 -4.16 36.97 -10.03
C ILE A 243 -4.74 36.50 -11.37
N TYR A 244 -4.19 36.91 -12.52
CA TYR A 244 -4.74 36.54 -13.83
C TYR A 244 -4.81 35.02 -14.04
N ASN A 245 -3.73 34.31 -13.72
CA ASN A 245 -3.67 32.85 -13.71
C ASN A 245 -4.68 32.26 -12.73
N THR A 246 -4.75 32.76 -11.49
CA THR A 246 -5.66 32.20 -10.48
C THR A 246 -7.13 32.35 -10.89
N LEU A 247 -7.52 33.46 -11.52
CA LEU A 247 -8.87 33.65 -12.08
C LEU A 247 -9.19 32.62 -13.18
N GLN A 248 -8.20 32.27 -14.02
CA GLN A 248 -8.34 31.30 -15.11
C GLN A 248 -8.62 29.86 -14.61
N PHE A 249 -8.00 29.44 -13.52
CA PHE A 249 -8.04 28.04 -13.05
C PHE A 249 -9.04 27.75 -11.93
N MET A 250 -9.70 28.77 -11.36
CA MET A 250 -10.76 28.59 -10.35
C MET A 250 -12.16 28.64 -11.00
N PRO A 251 -13.00 27.57 -10.92
CA PRO A 251 -14.33 27.55 -11.55
C PRO A 251 -15.26 28.71 -11.14
N ASN A 252 -15.19 29.14 -9.88
CA ASN A 252 -15.99 30.26 -9.36
C ASN A 252 -15.52 31.64 -9.85
N MET A 253 -14.32 31.74 -10.45
CA MET A 253 -13.72 32.97 -10.96
C MET A 253 -13.65 32.98 -12.50
N TYR A 254 -13.69 31.81 -13.14
CA TYR A 254 -13.49 31.64 -14.57
C TYR A 254 -14.40 32.54 -15.43
N ARG A 255 -15.67 32.74 -15.04
CA ARG A 255 -16.58 33.65 -15.79
C ARG A 255 -16.15 35.12 -15.74
N PHE A 256 -15.44 35.55 -14.70
CA PHE A 256 -14.86 36.88 -14.60
C PHE A 256 -13.54 36.97 -15.38
N TYR A 257 -12.73 35.91 -15.35
CA TYR A 257 -11.58 35.75 -16.26
C TYR A 257 -11.99 35.85 -17.73
N GLU A 258 -13.07 35.17 -18.15
CA GLU A 258 -13.59 35.23 -19.52
C GLU A 258 -13.84 36.70 -19.94
N LEU A 259 -14.54 37.48 -19.10
CA LEU A 259 -14.86 38.87 -19.39
C LEU A 259 -13.61 39.77 -19.49
N ILE A 260 -12.60 39.57 -18.64
CA ILE A 260 -11.30 40.27 -18.76
C ILE A 260 -10.61 39.87 -20.07
N SER A 261 -10.50 38.56 -20.34
CA SER A 261 -9.79 38.00 -21.50
C SER A 261 -10.46 38.25 -22.86
N ALA A 262 -11.75 38.62 -22.86
CA ALA A 262 -12.54 38.96 -24.03
C ALA A 262 -12.42 40.43 -24.47
N GLY A 263 -11.66 41.25 -23.72
CA GLY A 263 -11.29 42.60 -24.15
C GLY A 263 -10.57 42.61 -25.50
N SER A 264 -10.64 43.74 -26.21
CA SER A 264 -10.02 43.80 -27.54
C SER A 264 -8.51 43.81 -27.44
N LYS A 265 -7.84 42.84 -28.08
CA LYS A 265 -6.37 42.80 -28.27
C LYS A 265 -5.84 43.87 -29.24
N SER A 266 -6.69 44.81 -29.65
CA SER A 266 -6.31 46.05 -30.33
C SER A 266 -6.50 47.29 -29.45
N ASP A 267 -7.01 47.13 -28.22
CA ASP A 267 -7.18 48.20 -27.25
C ASP A 267 -6.01 48.17 -26.27
N LYS A 268 -5.19 49.22 -26.31
CA LYS A 268 -4.02 49.39 -25.45
C LYS A 268 -4.39 49.36 -23.96
N TYR A 269 -5.63 49.69 -23.59
CA TYR A 269 -6.09 49.62 -22.20
C TYR A 269 -6.33 48.19 -21.72
N HIS A 270 -6.72 47.26 -22.60
CA HIS A 270 -6.84 45.84 -22.27
C HIS A 270 -5.46 45.24 -21.94
N ASP A 271 -4.43 45.55 -22.73
CA ASP A 271 -3.06 45.09 -22.50
C ASP A 271 -2.53 45.55 -21.12
N ILE A 272 -2.75 46.82 -20.76
CA ILE A 272 -2.36 47.40 -19.46
C ILE A 272 -3.07 46.70 -18.29
N LEU A 273 -4.37 46.38 -18.44
CA LEU A 273 -5.14 45.67 -17.42
C LEU A 273 -4.62 44.24 -17.22
N VAL A 274 -4.27 43.53 -18.29
CA VAL A 274 -3.70 42.17 -18.18
C VAL A 274 -2.29 42.20 -17.59
N GLU A 275 -1.44 43.15 -18.02
CA GLU A 275 -0.08 43.34 -17.49
C GLU A 275 -0.10 43.58 -15.96
N LEU A 276 -1.03 44.40 -15.47
CA LEU A 276 -1.26 44.64 -14.03
C LEU A 276 -1.69 43.37 -13.26
N LEU A 277 -2.46 42.48 -13.89
CA LEU A 277 -2.95 41.26 -13.26
C LEU A 277 -1.94 40.09 -13.33
N GLU A 278 -0.99 40.13 -14.27
CA GLU A 278 0.11 39.16 -14.42
C GLU A 278 1.42 39.55 -13.72
N ASP A 279 1.71 40.85 -13.55
CA ASP A 279 2.93 41.32 -12.86
C ASP A 279 2.96 40.86 -11.40
N LEU A 280 3.99 40.09 -11.04
CA LEU A 280 4.20 39.51 -9.71
C LEU A 280 4.62 40.53 -8.64
N GLN A 281 5.09 41.72 -9.02
CA GLN A 281 5.54 42.78 -8.08
C GLN A 281 4.44 43.79 -7.72
N SER A 282 3.38 43.85 -8.52
CA SER A 282 2.20 44.65 -8.24
C SER A 282 1.58 44.29 -6.89
N ASN A 283 0.87 45.26 -6.29
CA ASN A 283 0.29 45.11 -4.96
C ASN A 283 -1.17 45.57 -5.02
N ILE A 284 -2.02 44.70 -5.59
CA ILE A 284 -3.43 44.99 -5.84
C ILE A 284 -4.36 44.15 -4.95
N THR A 285 -5.64 44.50 -4.95
CA THR A 285 -6.72 43.67 -4.42
C THR A 285 -7.85 43.65 -5.43
N ILE A 286 -8.42 42.49 -5.71
CA ILE A 286 -9.54 42.35 -6.64
C ILE A 286 -10.74 41.72 -5.96
N PHE A 287 -11.93 42.21 -6.31
CA PHE A 287 -13.20 41.62 -5.93
C PHE A 287 -13.79 40.88 -7.13
N VAL A 288 -14.24 39.64 -6.95
CA VAL A 288 -14.64 38.77 -8.07
C VAL A 288 -16.07 38.27 -7.84
N PRO A 289 -17.05 38.69 -8.65
CA PRO A 289 -18.44 38.33 -8.44
C PRO A 289 -18.73 36.91 -8.94
N ILE A 290 -19.18 36.03 -8.05
CA ILE A 290 -19.53 34.63 -8.39
C ILE A 290 -20.91 34.49 -9.06
N SER A 291 -21.62 35.61 -9.26
CA SER A 291 -23.00 35.67 -9.73
C SER A 291 -23.32 37.04 -10.31
N GLY A 292 -24.46 37.17 -11.00
CA GLY A 292 -24.84 38.38 -11.75
C GLY A 292 -24.19 38.53 -13.14
N LEU A 293 -23.07 37.86 -13.40
CA LEU A 293 -22.34 37.91 -14.69
C LEU A 293 -23.02 37.19 -15.88
N ALA A 294 -24.06 36.39 -15.63
CA ALA A 294 -24.56 35.41 -16.61
C ALA A 294 -25.18 36.03 -17.88
N ASN A 295 -25.79 37.22 -17.77
CA ASN A 295 -26.49 37.88 -18.88
C ASN A 295 -25.67 39.01 -19.54
N LEU A 296 -24.41 39.18 -19.13
CA LEU A 296 -23.53 40.23 -19.66
C LEU A 296 -22.84 39.72 -20.92
N GLN A 297 -23.17 40.32 -22.07
CA GLN A 297 -22.45 40.10 -23.32
C GLN A 297 -21.23 41.02 -23.44
N ASN A 298 -21.36 42.29 -23.04
CA ASN A 298 -20.25 43.23 -22.84
C ASN A 298 -20.40 43.86 -21.45
N ILE A 299 -19.33 43.81 -20.66
CA ILE A 299 -19.11 44.65 -19.47
C ILE A 299 -18.14 45.77 -19.88
N SER A 300 -18.19 46.96 -19.28
CA SER A 300 -17.27 48.04 -19.68
C SER A 300 -15.89 47.85 -19.02
N ASN A 301 -14.85 48.46 -19.61
CA ASN A 301 -13.51 48.50 -18.99
C ASN A 301 -13.58 49.15 -17.60
N LEU A 302 -14.36 50.24 -17.44
CA LEU A 302 -14.56 50.92 -16.15
C LEU A 302 -15.22 50.02 -15.11
N ASP A 303 -16.18 49.16 -15.49
CA ASP A 303 -16.76 48.18 -14.57
C ASP A 303 -15.72 47.14 -14.12
N LEU A 304 -14.86 46.66 -15.03
CA LEU A 304 -13.78 45.72 -14.69
C LEU A 304 -12.74 46.38 -13.78
N GLU A 305 -12.32 47.61 -14.09
CA GLU A 305 -11.42 48.42 -13.28
C GLU A 305 -12.02 48.74 -11.90
N ASN A 306 -13.33 48.91 -11.79
CA ASN A 306 -14.03 49.15 -10.53
C ASN A 306 -13.96 47.96 -9.55
N HIS A 307 -13.69 46.75 -10.04
CA HIS A 307 -13.46 45.58 -9.19
C HIS A 307 -12.05 45.55 -8.58
N ILE A 308 -11.15 46.46 -8.97
CA ILE A 308 -9.72 46.45 -8.61
C ILE A 308 -9.37 47.62 -7.69
N LEU A 309 -8.56 47.36 -6.68
CA LEU A 309 -7.85 48.36 -5.87
C LEU A 309 -6.37 48.30 -6.21
N LEU A 310 -5.74 49.45 -6.50
CA LEU A 310 -4.28 49.58 -6.63
C LEU A 310 -3.54 49.57 -5.26
N SER A 311 -4.03 48.75 -4.32
CA SER A 311 -3.38 48.50 -3.03
C SER A 311 -3.71 47.10 -2.52
N LYS A 312 -2.73 46.42 -1.93
CA LYS A 312 -2.87 45.07 -1.34
C LYS A 312 -3.46 45.20 0.06
N ILE A 313 -4.75 44.89 0.22
CA ILE A 313 -5.48 45.03 1.49
C ILE A 313 -5.91 43.67 2.01
N LEU A 314 -5.64 43.42 3.29
CA LEU A 314 -6.13 42.24 4.00
C LEU A 314 -7.52 42.57 4.56
N VAL A 315 -8.57 42.29 3.77
CA VAL A 315 -9.99 42.56 4.06
C VAL A 315 -10.39 42.10 5.47
N SER A 316 -9.92 40.92 5.90
CA SER A 316 -10.23 40.38 7.23
C SER A 316 -9.57 41.11 8.41
N ALA A 317 -8.64 42.03 8.14
CA ALA A 317 -7.98 42.87 9.13
C ALA A 317 -8.32 44.37 8.98
N VAL A 318 -9.32 44.72 8.17
CA VAL A 318 -9.83 46.10 8.08
C VAL A 318 -10.62 46.44 9.36
N PRO A 319 -10.18 47.43 10.17
CA PRO A 319 -10.83 47.74 11.42
C PRO A 319 -12.11 48.57 11.17
N GLY A 320 -13.27 47.97 11.43
CA GLY A 320 -14.56 48.63 11.25
C GLY A 320 -14.89 48.88 9.77
N LYS A 321 -15.23 50.13 9.44
CA LYS A 321 -15.58 50.59 8.09
C LYS A 321 -14.48 51.53 7.57
N LYS A 322 -13.90 51.24 6.41
CA LYS A 322 -12.84 52.06 5.79
C LYS A 322 -13.06 52.24 4.30
N SER A 323 -12.86 53.46 3.81
CA SER A 323 -13.01 53.80 2.39
C SER A 323 -11.73 53.62 1.58
N TYR A 324 -11.90 53.28 0.31
CA TYR A 324 -10.87 53.03 -0.69
C TYR A 324 -11.31 53.58 -2.06
N LYS A 325 -10.36 53.86 -2.95
CA LYS A 325 -10.64 54.17 -4.36
C LYS A 325 -10.28 52.98 -5.25
N THR A 326 -11.18 52.67 -6.20
CA THR A 326 -10.97 51.63 -7.20
C THR A 326 -10.09 52.12 -8.34
N PHE A 327 -9.68 51.23 -9.25
CA PHE A 327 -8.83 51.61 -10.39
C PHE A 327 -9.57 52.54 -11.36
N ALA A 328 -10.91 52.42 -11.44
CA ALA A 328 -11.81 53.37 -12.10
C ALA A 328 -12.02 54.71 -11.32
N ASP A 329 -11.24 54.96 -10.27
CA ASP A 329 -11.33 56.12 -9.35
C ASP A 329 -12.62 56.26 -8.52
N GLN A 330 -13.56 55.31 -8.61
CA GLN A 330 -14.80 55.30 -7.83
C GLN A 330 -14.52 55.01 -6.34
N GLN A 331 -15.31 55.61 -5.45
CA GLN A 331 -15.16 55.44 -4.02
C GLN A 331 -16.02 54.27 -3.50
N ILE A 332 -15.36 53.27 -2.90
CA ILE A 332 -16.00 52.17 -2.18
C ILE A 332 -15.61 52.19 -0.70
N GLU A 333 -16.29 51.36 0.09
CA GLU A 333 -15.96 51.12 1.49
C GLU A 333 -15.93 49.61 1.77
N VAL A 334 -14.99 49.17 2.60
CA VAL A 334 -14.90 47.79 3.11
C VAL A 334 -15.26 47.81 4.58
N GLU A 335 -16.14 46.90 4.99
CA GLU A 335 -16.63 46.77 6.36
C GLU A 335 -16.58 45.31 6.83
N THR A 336 -16.12 45.08 8.07
CA THR A 336 -16.41 43.84 8.81
C THR A 336 -17.46 44.13 9.88
N ASP A 337 -18.59 43.40 9.86
CA ASP A 337 -19.66 43.57 10.86
C ASP A 337 -19.35 42.84 12.19
N SER A 338 -20.18 43.09 13.20
CA SER A 338 -20.05 42.50 14.54
C SER A 338 -20.26 40.97 14.59
N SER A 339 -20.69 40.34 13.50
CA SER A 339 -20.74 38.88 13.33
C SER A 339 -19.54 38.30 12.57
N GLY A 340 -18.56 39.15 12.21
CA GLY A 340 -17.36 38.77 11.46
C GLY A 340 -17.59 38.66 9.94
N LYS A 341 -18.77 39.01 9.43
CA LYS A 341 -19.05 39.01 7.99
C LYS A 341 -18.47 40.27 7.35
N GLN A 342 -17.93 40.11 6.15
CA GLN A 342 -17.25 41.17 5.41
C GLN A 342 -18.11 41.61 4.22
N TYR A 343 -18.04 42.89 3.89
CA TYR A 343 -18.82 43.50 2.80
C TYR A 343 -18.01 44.54 2.05
N VAL A 344 -18.30 44.69 0.76
CA VAL A 344 -18.02 45.91 0.01
C VAL A 344 -19.30 46.74 -0.02
N ILE A 345 -19.20 48.03 0.26
CA ILE A 345 -20.29 48.99 0.17
C ILE A 345 -19.94 49.98 -0.93
N GLN A 346 -20.77 50.06 -1.96
CA GLN A 346 -20.68 51.06 -3.00
C GLN A 346 -21.69 52.18 -2.73
N GLU A 347 -21.27 53.43 -2.90
CA GLU A 347 -22.10 54.65 -2.79
C GLU A 347 -22.90 54.77 -1.47
N SER A 348 -22.38 54.19 -0.38
CA SER A 348 -23.05 54.07 0.93
C SER A 348 -24.39 53.32 0.95
N ILE A 349 -24.82 52.70 -0.17
CA ILE A 349 -26.16 52.10 -0.32
C ILE A 349 -26.14 50.64 -0.78
N ASN A 350 -25.22 50.26 -1.67
CA ASN A 350 -25.17 48.91 -2.24
C ASN A 350 -24.17 48.07 -1.43
N LYS A 351 -24.67 47.35 -0.41
CA LYS A 351 -23.87 46.53 0.51
C LYS A 351 -23.82 45.08 0.03
N ILE A 352 -22.76 44.75 -0.71
CA ILE A 352 -22.49 43.44 -1.29
C ILE A 352 -21.66 42.61 -0.31
N ARG A 353 -22.07 41.37 -0.01
CA ARG A 353 -21.31 40.50 0.90
C ARG A 353 -20.09 39.91 0.21
N ILE A 354 -18.99 39.86 0.95
CA ILE A 354 -17.79 39.09 0.62
C ILE A 354 -17.98 37.66 1.15
N ILE A 355 -17.83 36.68 0.27
CA ILE A 355 -18.11 35.26 0.51
C ILE A 355 -16.85 34.55 1.05
N GLU A 356 -15.73 34.83 0.40
CA GLU A 356 -14.39 34.32 0.71
C GLU A 356 -13.40 35.46 0.46
N SER A 357 -12.42 35.64 1.34
CA SER A 357 -11.56 36.82 1.32
C SER A 357 -10.10 36.48 1.53
N ASN A 358 -9.22 37.36 1.06
CA ASN A 358 -7.77 37.24 1.21
C ASN A 358 -7.17 36.01 0.52
N ILE A 359 -7.76 35.55 -0.58
CA ILE A 359 -7.22 34.46 -1.39
C ILE A 359 -5.86 34.92 -1.95
N LEU A 360 -4.78 34.38 -1.39
CA LEU A 360 -3.42 34.86 -1.59
C LEU A 360 -2.92 34.60 -3.01
N ASN A 361 -2.31 35.62 -3.59
CA ASN A 361 -1.53 35.58 -4.82
C ASN A 361 -0.21 36.35 -4.58
N PHE A 362 0.79 36.19 -5.45
CA PHE A 362 2.03 36.98 -5.38
C PHE A 362 1.70 38.48 -5.39
N ASN A 363 0.96 38.91 -6.40
CA ASN A 363 0.67 40.32 -6.66
C ASN A 363 -0.54 40.90 -5.92
N GLY A 364 -1.22 40.11 -5.07
CA GLY A 364 -2.40 40.64 -4.40
C GLY A 364 -3.25 39.65 -3.62
N TYR A 365 -4.50 40.05 -3.41
CA TYR A 365 -5.55 39.24 -2.82
C TYR A 365 -6.79 39.23 -3.72
N ILE A 366 -7.38 38.05 -3.91
CA ILE A 366 -8.72 37.90 -4.51
C ILE A 366 -9.75 37.79 -3.37
N ASN A 367 -10.92 38.39 -3.56
CA ASN A 367 -12.06 38.29 -2.64
C ASN A 367 -13.32 37.98 -3.46
N LEU A 368 -13.99 36.87 -3.19
CA LEU A 368 -15.22 36.49 -3.87
C LEU A 368 -16.41 37.31 -3.32
N ILE A 369 -17.23 37.89 -4.20
CA ILE A 369 -18.40 38.70 -3.82
C ILE A 369 -19.70 38.16 -4.43
N GLU A 370 -20.85 38.48 -3.83
CA GLU A 370 -22.16 37.94 -4.24
C GLU A 370 -22.70 38.52 -5.57
N SER A 371 -22.29 39.73 -5.95
CA SER A 371 -22.75 40.43 -7.17
C SER A 371 -21.69 41.43 -7.66
N PRO A 372 -21.71 41.85 -8.94
CA PRO A 372 -20.70 42.77 -9.46
C PRO A 372 -20.73 44.16 -8.81
N LEU A 373 -19.56 44.80 -8.80
CA LEU A 373 -19.41 46.24 -8.60
C LEU A 373 -19.59 46.94 -9.96
N TRP A 374 -20.39 48.00 -9.99
CA TRP A 374 -20.78 48.68 -11.24
C TRP A 374 -20.23 50.09 -11.25
N TYR A 375 -19.60 50.52 -12.33
CA TYR A 375 -19.17 51.90 -12.42
C TYR A 375 -20.38 52.83 -12.59
N ASP A 376 -20.41 53.93 -11.84
CA ASP A 376 -21.51 54.93 -11.84
C ASP A 376 -22.92 54.30 -11.69
N TYR A 377 -23.19 53.69 -10.53
CA TYR A 377 -24.34 52.81 -10.34
C TYR A 377 -25.64 53.59 -10.14
N GLU A 378 -26.31 53.95 -11.24
CA GLU A 378 -27.68 54.48 -11.18
C GLU A 378 -28.60 53.50 -10.43
N ILE A 379 -29.10 53.93 -9.25
CA ILE A 379 -30.13 53.21 -8.51
C ILE A 379 -31.34 53.00 -9.43
N PRO A 380 -31.78 51.75 -9.67
CA PRO A 380 -32.99 51.49 -10.43
C PRO A 380 -34.20 52.12 -9.73
N LYS A 381 -34.66 53.27 -10.25
CA LYS A 381 -35.80 54.03 -9.74
C LYS A 381 -37.00 53.08 -9.66
N THR A 382 -37.38 52.70 -8.44
CA THR A 382 -38.20 51.52 -8.20
C THR A 382 -39.52 51.61 -8.95
N ALA A 383 -39.72 50.68 -9.89
CA ALA A 383 -40.97 50.57 -10.61
C ALA A 383 -42.12 50.39 -9.60
N THR A 384 -43.02 51.38 -9.54
CA THR A 384 -44.17 51.35 -8.63
C THR A 384 -44.97 50.09 -8.89
N SER A 385 -45.29 49.36 -7.82
CA SER A 385 -45.75 47.98 -7.93
C SER A 385 -47.08 47.88 -8.68
N ILE A 386 -47.02 47.39 -9.92
CA ILE A 386 -48.21 47.07 -10.71
C ILE A 386 -48.95 45.95 -9.97
N GLN A 387 -50.02 46.33 -9.29
CA GLN A 387 -50.73 45.51 -8.32
C GLN A 387 -51.40 44.33 -9.02
N SER A 388 -50.70 43.19 -9.11
CA SER A 388 -51.04 42.04 -9.97
C SER A 388 -52.20 41.18 -9.44
N ARG A 389 -53.34 41.82 -9.17
CA ARG A 389 -54.59 41.18 -8.71
C ARG A 389 -55.27 40.34 -9.79
N ARG A 390 -54.82 40.43 -11.05
CA ARG A 390 -55.38 39.69 -12.21
C ARG A 390 -54.68 38.35 -12.50
N VAL A 391 -53.37 38.22 -12.26
CA VAL A 391 -52.63 37.00 -12.61
C VAL A 391 -52.98 35.82 -11.69
N VAL A 392 -53.08 36.08 -10.37
CA VAL A 392 -53.46 35.07 -9.36
C VAL A 392 -54.83 34.45 -9.66
N ALA A 393 -55.78 35.26 -10.14
CA ALA A 393 -57.15 34.84 -10.45
C ALA A 393 -57.24 33.83 -11.63
N ILE A 394 -56.22 33.74 -12.47
CA ILE A 394 -56.18 32.84 -13.64
C ILE A 394 -55.32 31.61 -13.35
N ILE A 395 -54.16 31.78 -12.70
CA ILE A 395 -53.24 30.66 -12.45
C ILE A 395 -53.79 29.68 -11.41
N VAL A 396 -54.42 30.17 -10.34
CA VAL A 396 -54.97 29.30 -9.26
C VAL A 396 -56.02 28.30 -9.77
N PRO A 397 -57.06 28.69 -10.55
CA PRO A 397 -58.02 27.71 -11.08
C PRO A 397 -57.40 26.75 -12.10
N ILE A 398 -56.39 27.16 -12.88
CA ILE A 398 -55.66 26.25 -13.79
C ILE A 398 -54.89 25.19 -13.00
N ILE A 399 -54.18 25.56 -11.93
CA ILE A 399 -53.48 24.60 -11.05
C ILE A 399 -54.47 23.66 -10.36
N LEU A 400 -55.61 24.16 -9.88
CA LEU A 400 -56.68 23.32 -9.32
C LEU A 400 -57.24 22.33 -10.35
N LEU A 401 -57.45 22.75 -11.59
CA LEU A 401 -57.94 21.87 -12.65
C LEU A 401 -56.91 20.80 -13.04
N LEU A 402 -55.63 21.15 -13.10
CA LEU A 402 -54.53 20.19 -13.31
C LEU A 402 -54.40 19.19 -12.13
N LEU A 403 -54.58 19.64 -10.89
CA LEU A 403 -54.61 18.77 -9.71
C LEU A 403 -55.81 17.81 -9.73
N LEU A 404 -56.99 18.28 -10.15
CA LEU A 404 -58.18 17.43 -10.32
C LEU A 404 -58.00 16.39 -11.44
N VAL A 405 -57.36 16.77 -12.55
CA VAL A 405 -56.99 15.83 -13.63
C VAL A 405 -55.96 14.80 -13.13
N MET A 406 -54.94 15.22 -12.40
CA MET A 406 -53.97 14.31 -11.76
C MET A 406 -54.65 13.35 -10.79
N LEU A 407 -55.55 13.83 -9.93
CA LEU A 407 -56.32 12.99 -9.01
C LEU A 407 -57.23 12.02 -9.75
N ALA A 408 -57.85 12.42 -10.88
CA ALA A 408 -58.66 11.54 -11.71
C ALA A 408 -57.82 10.45 -12.41
N VAL A 409 -56.60 10.77 -12.87
CA VAL A 409 -55.66 9.80 -13.44
C VAL A 409 -55.14 8.84 -12.38
N LEU A 410 -54.76 9.34 -11.20
CA LEU A 410 -54.34 8.52 -10.05
C LEU A 410 -55.48 7.62 -9.57
N TYR A 411 -56.72 8.11 -9.52
CA TYR A 411 -57.90 7.32 -9.17
C TYR A 411 -58.18 6.23 -10.22
N ARG A 412 -58.08 6.53 -11.52
CA ARG A 412 -58.17 5.51 -12.58
C ARG A 412 -57.08 4.45 -12.47
N LYS A 413 -55.84 4.84 -12.17
CA LYS A 413 -54.74 3.89 -11.95
C LYS A 413 -54.98 3.03 -10.71
N TYR A 414 -55.36 3.64 -9.60
CA TYR A 414 -55.71 2.96 -8.35
C TYR A 414 -56.86 1.97 -8.54
N ALA A 415 -57.91 2.34 -9.27
CA ALA A 415 -59.03 1.47 -9.59
C ALA A 415 -58.63 0.30 -10.53
N ALA A 416 -57.64 0.48 -11.40
CA ALA A 416 -57.09 -0.59 -12.23
C ALA A 416 -56.19 -1.56 -11.44
N ASP A 417 -55.40 -1.06 -10.48
CA ASP A 417 -54.58 -1.90 -9.59
C ASP A 417 -55.43 -2.68 -8.55
N MET A 418 -56.67 -2.24 -8.26
CA MET A 418 -57.47 -2.79 -7.15
C MET A 418 -57.99 -4.23 -7.39
N THR A 419 -57.82 -4.80 -8.58
CA THR A 419 -58.07 -6.22 -8.86
C THR A 419 -56.83 -7.12 -8.64
N CYS A 420 -55.67 -6.57 -8.24
CA CYS A 420 -54.43 -7.32 -7.99
C CYS A 420 -53.78 -6.99 -6.63
N ARG A 421 -54.51 -7.29 -5.56
CA ARG A 421 -54.02 -7.39 -4.16
C ARG A 421 -54.36 -8.78 -3.62
N GLU A 422 -53.49 -9.52 -2.92
CA GLU A 422 -52.04 -9.42 -2.66
C GLU A 422 -51.47 -10.85 -2.66
N ILE A 423 -50.17 -11.04 -2.35
CA ILE A 423 -49.73 -11.91 -1.23
C ILE A 423 -48.20 -11.86 -1.08
N TRP A 424 -47.74 -11.29 0.04
CA TRP A 424 -46.43 -11.44 0.72
C TRP A 424 -45.11 -11.33 -0.07
N GLN A 425 -44.01 -10.78 0.45
CA GLN A 425 -43.64 -9.80 1.49
C GLN A 425 -42.10 -9.93 1.60
N ARG A 426 -41.41 -8.80 1.82
CA ARG A 426 -40.09 -8.70 2.49
C ARG A 426 -38.91 -9.54 2.00
N TYR A 427 -38.02 -8.86 1.27
CA TYR A 427 -36.61 -8.66 1.64
C TYR A 427 -35.89 -9.79 2.41
N LYS A 428 -35.02 -10.52 1.70
CA LYS A 428 -33.76 -11.05 2.25
C LYS A 428 -32.59 -10.61 1.37
N MET A 429 -32.10 -9.39 1.56
CA MET A 429 -30.81 -8.96 1.01
C MET A 429 -29.71 -9.26 2.02
N THR A 430 -29.04 -10.40 1.83
CA THR A 430 -27.81 -10.78 2.52
C THR A 430 -26.66 -10.87 1.52
N SER A 431 -25.69 -9.98 1.68
CA SER A 431 -24.27 -9.98 1.25
C SER A 431 -23.83 -10.40 -0.17
N ASP A 432 -22.60 -9.97 -0.49
CA ASP A 432 -21.65 -10.57 -1.44
C ASP A 432 -21.96 -10.59 -2.95
N THR A 433 -21.67 -9.48 -3.63
CA THR A 433 -21.26 -9.49 -5.05
C THR A 433 -19.73 -9.54 -5.19
N LYS A 434 -19.14 -10.73 -4.97
CA LYS A 434 -17.82 -11.03 -5.54
C LYS A 434 -17.96 -11.08 -7.06
N ILE A 435 -17.25 -10.22 -7.79
CA ILE A 435 -17.18 -10.32 -9.24
C ILE A 435 -16.20 -11.43 -9.61
N SER A 436 -16.71 -12.46 -10.29
CA SER A 436 -15.93 -13.45 -11.02
C SER A 436 -16.73 -13.87 -12.24
N PHE A 437 -16.13 -13.78 -13.42
CA PHE A 437 -16.62 -14.41 -14.64
C PHE A 437 -15.52 -15.33 -15.17
N ALA A 438 -15.90 -16.55 -15.54
CA ALA A 438 -14.98 -17.67 -15.74
C ALA A 438 -14.86 -18.09 -17.21
N HIS A 439 -13.75 -18.75 -17.51
CA HIS A 439 -13.53 -19.65 -18.64
C HIS A 439 -13.97 -19.19 -20.05
N LEU A 440 -12.98 -18.77 -20.83
CA LEU A 440 -12.73 -19.44 -22.10
C LEU A 440 -11.85 -20.68 -21.85
N LYS A 441 -11.98 -21.74 -22.67
CA LYS A 441 -11.37 -23.05 -22.41
C LYS A 441 -10.58 -23.56 -23.61
N SER A 442 -9.39 -24.09 -23.33
CA SER A 442 -8.64 -25.15 -24.04
C SER A 442 -8.68 -25.22 -25.58
N ASN A 443 -7.49 -25.29 -26.17
CA ASN A 443 -7.17 -26.45 -27.00
C ASN A 443 -5.72 -26.90 -26.72
N GLU A 444 -5.52 -28.21 -26.64
CA GLU A 444 -4.21 -28.86 -26.47
C GLU A 444 -3.78 -29.52 -27.79
N SER A 445 -2.51 -29.93 -27.87
CA SER A 445 -2.03 -30.86 -28.90
C SER A 445 -0.95 -31.76 -28.31
N GLN A 446 -1.28 -33.04 -28.18
CA GLN A 446 -0.35 -34.15 -27.91
C GLN A 446 0.56 -34.44 -29.13
N GLU A 447 1.59 -35.29 -29.14
CA GLU A 447 2.52 -35.93 -28.18
C GLU A 447 3.26 -37.04 -28.99
N MET A 448 4.08 -37.90 -28.38
CA MET A 448 4.60 -39.19 -28.90
C MET A 448 5.75 -39.08 -29.94
N LEU A 449 6.70 -40.03 -30.10
CA LEU A 449 6.89 -41.41 -29.59
C LEU A 449 8.37 -41.70 -29.19
N ALA A 450 8.61 -42.85 -28.53
CA ALA A 450 9.91 -43.53 -28.35
C ALA A 450 9.84 -44.98 -28.92
N PRO A 451 10.97 -45.68 -29.22
CA PRO A 451 11.68 -46.58 -28.28
C PRO A 451 13.25 -46.42 -28.39
N ASP A 452 14.21 -47.34 -28.18
CA ASP A 452 14.28 -48.82 -27.99
C ASP A 452 15.58 -49.29 -27.24
N VAL A 453 15.96 -50.58 -27.31
CA VAL A 453 16.72 -51.32 -26.26
C VAL A 453 18.05 -52.03 -26.65
N GLN A 454 19.07 -51.86 -25.79
CA GLN A 454 20.25 -52.70 -25.39
C GLN A 454 21.27 -53.40 -26.36
N ASN A 455 22.54 -53.32 -25.91
CA ASN A 455 23.62 -54.36 -25.89
C ASN A 455 24.34 -54.79 -27.20
N PRO A 456 25.54 -55.44 -27.11
CA PRO A 456 26.54 -55.53 -26.01
C PRO A 456 27.99 -55.22 -26.48
N ILE A 457 29.02 -55.42 -25.64
CA ILE A 457 30.26 -56.22 -25.87
C ILE A 457 31.43 -55.83 -24.94
N PHE A 458 32.17 -56.87 -24.53
CA PHE A 458 33.43 -56.92 -23.78
C PHE A 458 34.45 -55.79 -24.03
N GLY A 459 35.06 -55.28 -22.96
CA GLY A 459 36.29 -54.47 -23.01
C GLY A 459 37.57 -55.29 -22.80
N PRO A 460 38.76 -54.65 -22.76
CA PRO A 460 40.01 -55.30 -22.37
C PRO A 460 40.46 -54.93 -20.95
N GLN A 461 40.74 -55.98 -20.17
CA GLN A 461 41.67 -56.11 -19.02
C GLN A 461 42.09 -54.87 -18.21
N GLU A 462 41.88 -54.97 -16.90
CA GLU A 462 42.55 -54.13 -15.90
C GLU A 462 44.08 -54.24 -15.99
N LEU A 463 44.75 -53.11 -15.75
CA LEU A 463 46.17 -53.06 -15.43
C LEU A 463 46.34 -52.25 -14.14
N LEU A 464 46.59 -52.98 -13.05
CA LEU A 464 46.80 -52.52 -11.67
C LEU A 464 47.59 -51.21 -11.59
N LEU A 465 47.12 -50.25 -10.79
CA LEU A 465 47.92 -49.10 -10.37
C LEU A 465 47.34 -48.40 -9.13
N ASP A 466 48.17 -48.37 -8.08
CA ASP A 466 48.20 -47.48 -6.92
C ASP A 466 46.84 -47.03 -6.33
N GLU A 467 46.38 -47.79 -5.34
CA GLU A 467 45.48 -47.28 -4.31
C GLU A 467 46.20 -46.17 -3.52
N GLN A 468 45.67 -44.95 -3.55
CA GLN A 468 45.99 -43.94 -2.55
C GLN A 468 44.76 -43.77 -1.65
N GLN A 469 44.82 -44.37 -0.47
CA GLN A 469 43.92 -43.99 0.62
C GLN A 469 44.20 -42.53 0.96
N GLN A 470 43.20 -41.69 0.72
CA GLN A 470 43.18 -40.31 1.18
C GLN A 470 42.43 -40.31 2.51
N PRO A 471 43.11 -40.15 3.66
CA PRO A 471 42.44 -40.14 4.95
C PRO A 471 41.57 -38.91 5.11
N CYS A 472 40.55 -39.04 5.95
CA CYS A 472 39.93 -37.91 6.65
C CYS A 472 40.93 -37.35 7.68
#